data_AF-A0A529JUM5-F1
#
_entry.id   AF-A0A529JUM5-F1
#
_cell.length_a   1.000
_cell.length_b   1.000
_cell.length_c   1.000
_cell.angle_alpha   90.00
_cell.angle_beta   90.00
_cell.angle_gamma   90.00
#
_symmetry.space_group_name_H-M   'P 1'
#
loop_
_entity.id
_entity.type
_entity.pdbx_description
1 polymer ?
#
loop_
_entity_poly.entity_id
_entity_poly.type
_entity_poly.pdbx_seq_one_letter_code
_entity_poly.pdbx_strand_id
1 'polypeptide(L)'
;IDDATAYYDPCRNPLVLVVTKRQLARMGSAAVFFDPLSATTRAEIRFAVRQPYRPWHEQRRFSREARGLPPYRRAEKPNKPAAQ
;
A
#
# COMPACT_ATOMS: atom_id res chain seq x y z
N ILE A 1 10.73 3.48 -11.95
CA ILE A 1 11.41 2.31 -12.56
C ILE A 1 10.45 1.15 -12.72
N ASP A 2 10.71 0.30 -13.71
CA ASP A 2 9.82 -0.79 -14.10
C ASP A 2 10.02 -2.04 -13.26
N ASP A 3 11.22 -2.21 -12.71
CA ASP A 3 11.54 -3.30 -11.81
C ASP A 3 10.76 -3.14 -10.49
N ALA A 4 9.85 -4.09 -10.25
CA ALA A 4 9.03 -4.17 -9.05
C ALA A 4 9.76 -4.72 -7.82
N THR A 5 11.00 -5.20 -8.00
CA THR A 5 11.85 -5.81 -6.96
C THR A 5 12.97 -4.89 -6.50
N ALA A 6 13.20 -3.78 -7.20
CA ALA A 6 14.15 -2.71 -6.86
C ALA A 6 13.71 -1.86 -5.64
N TYR A 7 13.13 -2.52 -4.65
CA TYR A 7 12.91 -1.99 -3.30
C TYR A 7 14.25 -1.73 -2.59
N TYR A 8 15.29 -2.48 -2.92
CA TYR A 8 16.66 -2.24 -2.44
C TYR A 8 17.27 -1.08 -3.22
N ASP A 9 17.73 -0.05 -2.51
CA ASP A 9 18.34 1.18 -3.02
C ASP A 9 19.28 0.93 -4.22
N PRO A 10 18.80 1.07 -5.46
CA PRO A 10 19.57 0.71 -6.65
C PRO A 10 20.66 1.74 -6.94
N CYS A 11 20.51 2.96 -6.42
CA CYS A 11 21.46 4.05 -6.60
C CYS A 11 22.52 4.10 -5.50
N ARG A 12 22.34 3.32 -4.42
CA ARG A 12 23.21 3.31 -3.22
C ARG A 12 23.49 4.72 -2.70
N ASN A 13 22.49 5.59 -2.81
CA ASN A 13 22.61 7.00 -2.46
C ASN A 13 21.42 7.38 -1.57
N PRO A 14 21.68 7.78 -0.30
CA PRO A 14 20.61 8.07 0.65
C PRO A 14 19.72 9.25 0.24
N LEU A 15 20.18 10.12 -0.66
CA LEU A 15 19.42 11.25 -1.18
C LEU A 15 18.46 10.87 -2.31
N VAL A 16 18.63 9.70 -2.91
CA VAL A 16 17.79 9.25 -4.03
C VAL A 16 16.56 8.54 -3.50
N LEU A 17 15.41 8.85 -4.11
CA LEU A 17 14.17 8.12 -3.93
C LEU A 17 13.80 7.41 -5.21
N VAL A 18 13.33 6.18 -5.05
CA VAL A 18 12.96 5.33 -6.18
C VAL A 18 11.47 5.02 -6.10
N VAL A 19 10.75 5.44 -7.14
CA VAL A 19 9.34 5.09 -7.34
C VAL A 19 9.25 3.98 -8.37
N THR A 20 8.66 2.85 -7.97
CA THR A 20 8.42 1.69 -8.84
C THR A 20 7.05 1.78 -9.50
N LYS A 21 6.90 1.19 -10.70
CA LYS A 21 5.57 1.04 -11.34
C LYS A 21 4.58 0.30 -10.43
N ARG A 22 5.06 -0.68 -9.64
CA ARG A 22 4.23 -1.40 -8.65
C ARG A 22 3.71 -0.48 -7.56
N GLN A 23 4.49 0.49 -7.07
CA GLN A 23 4.02 1.48 -6.11
C GLN A 23 2.95 2.36 -6.74
N LEU A 24 3.15 2.88 -7.95
CA LEU A 24 2.12 3.70 -8.62
C LEU A 24 0.81 2.92 -8.88
N ALA A 25 0.90 1.67 -9.33
CA ALA A 25 -0.26 0.81 -9.52
C ALA A 25 -1.05 0.54 -8.22
N ARG A 26 -0.36 0.54 -7.07
CA ARG A 26 -0.95 0.28 -5.74
C ARG A 26 -1.29 1.53 -4.95
N MET A 27 -0.68 2.66 -5.23
CA MET A 27 -0.77 3.85 -4.38
C MET A 27 -1.28 5.07 -5.16
N GLY A 28 -1.53 4.92 -6.46
CA GLY A 28 -2.00 5.98 -7.34
C GLY A 28 -0.87 6.92 -7.75
N SER A 29 -1.22 8.18 -8.01
CA SER A 29 -0.24 9.23 -8.29
C SER A 29 0.64 9.52 -7.07
N ALA A 30 1.85 10.01 -7.34
CA ALA A 30 2.83 10.40 -6.34
C ALA A 30 3.10 11.90 -6.48
N ALA A 31 2.95 12.64 -5.38
CA ALA A 31 3.43 14.00 -5.25
C ALA A 31 4.82 13.98 -4.63
N VAL A 32 5.76 14.69 -5.24
CA VAL A 32 7.16 14.76 -4.80
C VAL A 32 7.43 16.18 -4.31
N PHE A 33 7.94 16.29 -3.08
CA PHE A 33 8.25 17.55 -2.44
C PHE A 33 9.76 17.65 -2.22
N PHE A 34 10.31 18.81 -2.55
CA PHE A 34 11.71 19.15 -2.30
C PHE A 34 11.76 20.25 -1.24
N ASP A 35 12.77 20.21 -0.39
CA ASP A 35 13.06 21.30 0.54
C ASP A 35 13.70 22.47 -0.25
N PRO A 36 13.04 23.64 -0.35
CA PRO A 36 13.58 24.77 -1.10
C PRO A 36 14.83 25.37 -0.45
N LEU A 37 15.08 25.09 0.83
CA LEU A 37 16.19 25.68 1.60
C LEU A 37 17.39 24.74 1.72
N SER A 38 17.27 23.48 1.29
CA SER A 38 18.32 22.48 1.46
C SER A 38 18.48 21.58 0.24
N ALA A 39 19.65 21.65 -0.38
CA ALA A 39 20.06 20.73 -1.45
C ALA A 39 20.54 19.36 -0.95
N THR A 40 20.70 19.20 0.37
CA THR A 40 21.16 17.96 1.02
C THR A 40 20.02 17.18 1.66
N THR A 41 18.81 17.72 1.68
CA THR A 41 17.64 17.01 2.21
C THR A 41 17.06 16.09 1.14
N ARG A 42 16.79 14.83 1.53
CA ARG A 42 16.09 13.87 0.67
C ARG A 42 14.67 14.38 0.39
N ALA A 43 14.19 14.22 -0.85
CA ALA A 43 12.81 14.56 -1.19
C ALA A 43 11.79 13.77 -0.35
N GLU A 44 10.56 14.26 -0.27
CA GLU A 44 9.44 13.55 0.36
C GLU A 44 8.45 13.09 -0.71
N ILE A 45 7.91 11.88 -0.57
CA ILE A 45 6.90 11.34 -1.49
C ILE A 45 5.60 11.10 -0.74
N ARG A 46 4.53 11.70 -1.25
CA ARG A 46 3.16 11.46 -0.78
C ARG A 46 2.34 10.82 -1.88
N PHE A 47 1.80 9.65 -1.61
CA PHE A 47 0.93 8.94 -2.55
C PHE A 47 -0.55 9.32 -2.36
N ALA A 48 -1.31 9.29 -3.45
CA ALA A 48 -2.73 9.64 -3.45
C ALA A 48 -3.61 8.66 -2.65
N VAL A 49 -3.30 7.36 -2.71
CA VAL A 49 -4.07 6.33 -2.00
C VAL A 49 -3.39 6.03 -0.67
N ARG A 50 -3.99 6.50 0.43
CA ARG A 50 -3.55 6.18 1.79
C ARG A 50 -3.97 4.75 2.12
N GLN A 51 -3.03 3.92 2.60
CA GLN A 51 -3.36 2.58 3.07
C GLN A 51 -4.37 2.63 4.24
N PRO A 52 -5.26 1.62 4.36
CA PRO A 52 -5.29 0.36 3.62
C PRO A 52 -5.88 0.43 2.19
N TYR A 53 -5.20 -0.24 1.25
CA TYR A 53 -5.43 -0.27 -0.21
C TYR A 53 -6.78 -0.89 -0.66
N ARG A 54 -7.76 -1.07 0.23
CA ARG A 54 -9.01 -1.75 -0.11
C ARG A 54 -10.23 -0.96 0.37
N PRO A 55 -10.60 0.13 -0.33
CA PRO A 55 -11.76 0.97 0.02
C PRO A 55 -13.05 0.15 0.21
N TRP A 56 -13.24 -0.90 -0.59
CA TRP A 56 -14.37 -1.82 -0.46
C TRP A 56 -14.41 -2.57 0.87
N HIS A 57 -13.25 -2.95 1.43
CA HIS A 57 -13.21 -3.63 2.73
C HIS A 57 -13.55 -2.67 3.89
N GLU A 58 -13.08 -1.42 3.82
CA GLU A 58 -13.46 -0.37 4.76
C GLU A 58 -14.97 -0.07 4.68
N GLN A 59 -15.50 0.12 3.46
CA GLN A 59 -16.93 0.33 3.25
C GLN A 59 -17.75 -0.84 3.79
N ARG A 60 -17.34 -2.09 3.53
CA ARG A 60 -18.03 -3.28 4.07
C ARG A 60 -17.99 -3.33 5.60
N ARG A 61 -16.89 -2.91 6.23
CA ARG A 61 -16.77 -2.84 7.69
C ARG A 61 -17.74 -1.81 8.25
N PHE A 62 -17.71 -0.58 7.71
CA PHE A 62 -18.63 0.49 8.06
C PHE A 62 -20.10 0.09 7.89
N SER A 63 -20.48 -0.43 6.71
CA SER A 63 -21.87 -0.86 6.45
C SER A 63 -22.32 -2.04 7.32
N ARG A 64 -21.42 -2.85 7.88
CA ARG A 64 -21.78 -3.90 8.86
C ARG A 64 -22.03 -3.30 10.24
N GLU A 65 -21.13 -2.43 10.69
CA GLU A 65 -21.21 -1.74 11.97
C GLU A 65 -22.45 -0.87 12.06
N ALA A 66 -22.76 -0.10 11.00
CA ALA A 66 -23.98 0.70 10.90
C ALA A 66 -25.28 -0.15 10.97
N ARG A 67 -25.18 -1.45 10.70
CA ARG A 67 -26.29 -2.41 10.83
C ARG A 67 -26.27 -3.18 12.17
N GLY A 68 -25.36 -2.84 13.09
CA GLY A 68 -25.20 -3.55 14.36
C GLY A 68 -24.67 -4.98 14.24
N LEU A 69 -24.12 -5.36 13.08
CA LEU A 69 -23.57 -6.70 12.87
C LEU A 69 -22.18 -6.83 13.49
N PRO A 70 -21.82 -7.98 14.07
CA PRO A 70 -20.50 -8.19 14.68
C PRO A 70 -19.35 -8.07 13.64
N PRO A 71 -18.09 -7.97 14.06
CA PRO A 71 -16.95 -8.05 13.13
C PRO A 71 -17.01 -9.30 12.25
N TYR A 72 -16.64 -9.17 10.98
CA TYR A 72 -16.63 -10.31 10.05
C TYR A 72 -15.64 -11.38 10.54
N ARG A 73 -16.12 -12.61 10.72
CA ARG A 73 -15.29 -13.79 10.98
C ARG A 73 -15.22 -14.64 9.71
N ARG A 74 -14.04 -15.10 9.33
CA ARG A 74 -13.91 -16.11 8.27
C ARG A 74 -14.51 -17.40 8.80
N ALA A 75 -15.43 -17.99 8.04
CA ALA A 75 -15.87 -19.34 8.32
C ALA A 75 -14.67 -20.29 8.17
N GLU A 76 -14.47 -21.17 9.15
CA GLU A 76 -13.51 -22.26 9.01
C GLU A 76 -13.96 -23.13 7.84
N LYS A 77 -13.04 -23.43 6.92
CA LYS A 77 -13.33 -24.38 5.85
C LYS A 77 -13.49 -25.75 6.51
N PRO A 78 -14.55 -26.52 6.19
CA PRO A 78 -14.64 -27.89 6.66
C PRO A 78 -13.40 -28.64 6.18
N ASN A 79 -12.74 -29.33 7.10
CA ASN A 79 -11.57 -30.14 6.81
C ASN A 79 -12.04 -31.30 5.92
N LYS A 80 -11.84 -31.20 4.60
CA LYS A 80 -12.12 -32.31 3.71
C LYS A 80 -11.07 -33.39 4.01
N PRO A 81 -11.45 -34.60 4.44
CA PRO A 81 -10.48 -35.67 4.55
C PRO A 81 -9.84 -35.87 3.17
N ALA A 82 -8.52 -36.02 3.14
CA ALA A 82 -7.78 -36.31 1.92
C ALA A 82 -8.41 -37.57 1.28
N ALA A 83 -8.81 -37.45 0.01
CA ALA A 83 -9.24 -38.60 -0.77
C ALA A 83 -8.07 -39.59 -0.83
N GLN A 84 -8.30 -40.81 -0.34
CA GLN A 84 -7.40 -41.95 -0.52
C GLN A 84 -7.68 -42.59 -1.88
#